data_AF-A0A6N3IWC3-F1
#
_entry.id   AF-A0A6N3IWC3-F1
#
_cell.length_a   1.000
_cell.length_b   1.000
_cell.length_c   1.000
_cell.angle_alpha   90.00
_cell.angle_beta   90.00
_cell.angle_gamma   90.00
#
_symmetry.space_group_name_H-M   'P 1'
#
loop_
_entity.id
_entity.type
_entity.pdbx_description
1 polymer ?
#
loop_
_entity_poly.entity_id
_entity_poly.type
_entity_poly.pdbx_seq_one_letter_code
_entity_poly.pdbx_strand_id
1 'polypeptide(L)'
;VEEIKEKVNNTDVEAVICAPFTLLKDLKEATKGTDIKIGAQNMHYADNGAFTGEVSAPMLNELNIDYVVLGHSERRQYFNETNETVNKKVLKALEAGIDPILCIGETLEEREADKTKDKCRLQVEKALENVSKDDMKKVVIAYEPIWAIGTGKTATAEQANDVIAYVREV
;
A
#
# COMPACT_ATOMS: atom_id res chain seq x y z
N VAL A 1 14.59 -2.69 13.50
CA VAL A 1 13.79 -2.63 14.73
C VAL A 1 14.55 -1.89 15.83
N GLU A 2 15.72 -2.38 16.26
CA GLU A 2 16.51 -1.77 17.34
C GLU A 2 16.77 -0.27 17.18
N GLU A 3 17.07 0.20 15.97
CA GLU A 3 17.38 1.62 15.71
C GLU A 3 16.17 2.57 15.78
N ILE A 4 14.95 2.04 15.69
CA ILE A 4 13.74 2.86 15.56
C ILE A 4 12.73 2.67 16.70
N LYS A 5 12.76 1.55 17.44
CA LYS A 5 11.75 1.24 18.48
C LYS A 5 11.59 2.35 19.51
N GLU A 6 12.70 2.90 20.00
CA GLU A 6 12.68 3.99 21.00
C GLU A 6 12.20 5.33 20.41
N LYS A 7 12.25 5.50 19.09
CA LYS A 7 11.84 6.75 18.42
C LYS A 7 10.35 6.82 18.13
N VAL A 8 9.68 5.67 18.09
CA VAL A 8 8.28 5.57 17.66
C VAL A 8 7.35 5.24 18.83
N ASN A 9 7.88 4.61 19.88
CA ASN A 9 7.10 4.30 21.08
C ASN A 9 6.54 5.57 21.73
N ASN A 10 5.25 5.58 22.04
CA ASN A 10 4.54 6.69 22.67
C ASN A 10 4.54 8.01 21.86
N THR A 11 4.58 7.91 20.53
CA THR A 11 4.42 9.06 19.63
C THR A 11 3.03 9.06 18.99
N ASP A 12 2.65 10.16 18.34
CA ASP A 12 1.47 10.26 17.48
C ASP A 12 1.72 9.76 16.05
N VAL A 13 2.92 9.23 15.78
CA VAL A 13 3.33 8.70 14.49
C VAL A 13 3.17 7.18 14.49
N GLU A 14 2.42 6.66 13.51
CA GLU A 14 2.39 5.23 13.28
C GLU A 14 3.56 4.79 12.38
N ALA A 15 4.37 3.86 12.88
CA ALA A 15 5.52 3.34 12.18
C ALA A 15 5.25 1.93 11.64
N VAL A 16 5.36 1.75 10.31
CA VAL A 16 5.11 0.48 9.64
C VAL A 16 6.37 0.00 8.91
N ILE A 17 6.78 -1.24 9.13
CA ILE A 17 7.82 -1.91 8.32
C ILE A 17 7.14 -2.87 7.34
N CYS A 18 7.19 -2.55 6.05
CA CYS A 18 6.70 -3.44 4.99
C CYS A 18 7.84 -4.28 4.42
N ALA A 19 7.81 -5.60 4.66
CA ALA A 19 8.94 -6.49 4.35
C ALA A 19 8.55 -7.67 3.43
N PRO A 20 9.54 -8.34 2.80
CA PRO A 20 9.31 -9.58 2.08
C PRO A 20 8.66 -10.65 2.96
N PHE A 21 7.81 -11.50 2.36
CA PHE A 21 7.05 -12.54 3.08
C PHE A 21 7.92 -13.42 3.98
N THR A 22 9.13 -13.75 3.53
CA THR A 22 10.08 -14.63 4.24
C THR A 22 10.56 -14.06 5.58
N LEU A 23 10.39 -12.77 5.83
CA LEU A 23 10.84 -12.09 7.05
C LEU A 23 9.69 -11.71 7.98
N LEU A 24 8.43 -11.86 7.56
CA LEU A 24 7.28 -11.33 8.29
C LEU A 24 7.13 -11.94 9.68
N LYS A 25 7.30 -13.26 9.80
CA LYS A 25 7.22 -13.97 11.09
C LYS A 25 8.28 -13.47 12.07
N ASP A 26 9.52 -13.36 11.61
CA ASP A 26 10.65 -12.94 12.44
C ASP A 26 10.53 -11.46 12.85
N LEU A 27 10.01 -10.62 11.94
CA LEU A 27 9.74 -9.21 12.25
C LEU A 27 8.60 -9.04 13.25
N LYS A 28 7.51 -9.83 13.14
CA LYS A 28 6.43 -9.83 14.14
C LYS A 28 6.94 -10.26 15.51
N GLU A 29 7.86 -11.24 15.58
CA GLU A 29 8.50 -11.61 16.84
C GLU A 29 9.38 -10.47 17.38
N ALA A 30 10.24 -9.92 16.54
CA ALA A 30 11.20 -8.88 16.92
C ALA A 30 10.53 -7.55 17.35
N THR A 31 9.31 -7.29 16.92
CA THR A 31 8.56 -6.05 17.23
C THR A 31 7.57 -6.21 18.39
N LYS A 32 7.50 -7.38 19.04
CA LYS A 32 6.65 -7.57 20.23
C LYS A 32 7.00 -6.57 21.33
N GLY A 33 5.97 -5.93 21.88
CA GLY A 33 6.12 -4.92 22.93
C GLY A 33 6.59 -3.55 22.43
N THR A 34 6.62 -3.33 21.12
CA THR A 34 6.87 -2.01 20.51
C THR A 34 5.63 -1.52 19.77
N ASP A 35 5.57 -0.22 19.48
CA ASP A 35 4.49 0.37 18.68
C ASP A 35 4.70 0.20 17.15
N ILE A 36 5.76 -0.53 16.74
CA ILE A 36 6.06 -0.79 15.33
C ILE A 36 5.06 -1.81 14.77
N LYS A 37 4.37 -1.41 13.71
CA LYS A 37 3.49 -2.26 12.89
C LYS A 37 4.26 -2.96 11.80
N ILE A 38 3.79 -4.14 11.40
CA ILE A 38 4.40 -4.89 10.28
C ILE A 38 3.40 -5.00 9.13
N GLY A 39 3.89 -4.72 7.93
CA GLY A 39 3.14 -4.86 6.69
C GLY A 39 3.72 -5.89 5.74
N ALA A 40 2.87 -6.52 4.95
CA ALA A 40 3.28 -7.29 3.77
C ALA A 40 3.42 -6.37 2.55
N GLN A 41 4.26 -6.75 1.59
CA GLN A 41 4.47 -5.99 0.34
C GLN A 41 3.48 -6.34 -0.78
N ASN A 42 2.66 -7.37 -0.57
CA ASN A 42 1.60 -7.82 -1.48
C ASN A 42 0.70 -8.81 -0.73
N MET A 43 -0.45 -9.16 -1.31
CA MET A 43 -1.21 -10.37 -1.02
C MET A 43 -2.09 -10.75 -2.21
N HIS A 44 -2.64 -11.95 -2.21
CA HIS A 44 -3.67 -12.39 -3.15
C HIS A 44 -5.08 -12.16 -2.59
N TYR A 45 -6.05 -11.93 -3.48
CA TYR A 45 -7.43 -11.63 -3.09
C TYR A 45 -8.27 -12.88 -2.75
N ALA A 46 -7.83 -14.07 -3.16
CA ALA A 46 -8.49 -15.32 -2.81
C ALA A 46 -7.94 -15.88 -1.49
N ASP A 47 -8.81 -16.47 -0.66
CA ASP A 47 -8.41 -17.11 0.60
C ASP A 47 -7.51 -18.34 0.41
N ASN A 48 -7.79 -19.10 -0.64
CA ASN A 48 -7.08 -20.32 -1.05
C ASN A 48 -7.34 -20.59 -2.54
N GLY A 49 -6.58 -21.53 -3.11
CA GLY A 49 -6.77 -21.98 -4.48
C GLY A 49 -5.46 -22.36 -5.16
N ALA A 50 -5.55 -22.66 -6.47
CA ALA A 50 -4.40 -23.00 -7.30
C ALA A 50 -3.60 -21.74 -7.72
N PHE A 51 -3.02 -21.05 -6.74
CA PHE A 51 -2.24 -19.82 -6.90
C PHE A 51 -0.82 -20.02 -6.35
N THR A 52 -0.10 -21.03 -6.85
CA THR A 52 1.25 -21.37 -6.38
C THR A 52 2.17 -20.15 -6.40
N GLY A 53 2.73 -19.82 -5.23
CA GLY A 53 3.64 -18.68 -5.04
C GLY A 53 2.98 -17.45 -4.43
N GLU A 54 1.65 -17.38 -4.40
CA GLU A 54 0.91 -16.29 -3.77
C GLU A 54 0.68 -16.53 -2.26
N VAL A 55 0.49 -15.43 -1.51
CA VAL A 55 0.18 -15.43 -0.08
C VAL A 55 -1.21 -14.82 0.12
N SER A 56 -2.09 -15.51 0.84
CA SER A 56 -3.47 -15.07 1.07
C SER A 56 -3.63 -14.26 2.36
N ALA A 57 -4.75 -13.53 2.48
CA ALA A 57 -5.08 -12.78 3.70
C ALA A 57 -5.09 -13.66 4.97
N PRO A 58 -5.69 -14.87 4.96
CA PRO A 58 -5.63 -15.78 6.10
C PRO A 58 -4.20 -16.10 6.56
N MET A 59 -3.26 -16.31 5.63
CA MET A 59 -1.85 -16.57 5.98
C MET A 59 -1.19 -15.36 6.65
N LEU A 60 -1.54 -14.14 6.23
CA LEU A 60 -1.07 -12.91 6.88
C LEU A 60 -1.69 -12.73 8.27
N ASN A 61 -2.98 -13.07 8.42
CA ASN A 61 -3.66 -13.03 9.72
C ASN A 61 -3.09 -14.03 10.73
N GLU A 62 -2.62 -15.21 10.30
CA GLU A 62 -1.90 -16.15 11.19
C GLU A 62 -0.65 -15.52 11.84
N LEU A 63 -0.04 -14.52 11.19
CA LEU A 63 1.09 -13.77 11.72
C LEU A 63 0.67 -12.46 12.39
N ASN A 64 -0.62 -12.13 12.45
CA ASN A 64 -1.16 -10.84 12.90
C ASN A 64 -0.53 -9.66 12.14
N ILE A 65 -0.41 -9.75 10.82
CA ILE A 65 0.06 -8.64 9.99
C ILE A 65 -0.94 -7.48 10.05
N ASP A 66 -0.42 -6.27 10.23
CA ASP A 66 -1.22 -5.06 10.44
C ASP A 66 -1.60 -4.40 9.11
N TYR A 67 -0.65 -4.36 8.16
CA TYR A 67 -0.78 -3.63 6.90
C TYR A 67 -0.47 -4.47 5.65
N VAL A 68 -0.93 -4.04 4.49
CA VAL A 68 -0.49 -4.60 3.21
C VAL A 68 -0.38 -3.55 2.11
N VAL A 69 0.77 -3.51 1.43
CA VAL A 69 0.97 -2.66 0.24
C VAL A 69 0.27 -3.29 -0.96
N LEU A 70 -0.57 -2.51 -1.64
CA LEU A 70 -1.38 -2.95 -2.77
C LEU A 70 -1.29 -1.99 -3.95
N GLY A 71 -1.12 -2.54 -5.15
CA GLY A 71 -1.04 -1.74 -6.37
C GLY A 71 0.25 -0.91 -6.46
N HIS A 72 1.33 -1.34 -5.83
CA HIS A 72 2.65 -0.72 -6.00
C HIS A 72 3.03 -0.66 -7.48
N SER A 73 3.67 0.42 -7.91
CA SER A 73 4.06 0.66 -9.30
C SER A 73 4.79 -0.53 -9.94
N GLU A 74 5.75 -1.15 -9.23
CA GLU A 74 6.47 -2.35 -9.68
C GLU A 74 5.54 -3.54 -9.92
N ARG A 75 4.48 -3.70 -9.12
CA ARG A 75 3.50 -4.79 -9.29
C ARG A 75 2.60 -4.55 -10.49
N ARG A 76 2.20 -3.30 -10.71
CA ARG A 76 1.44 -2.90 -11.91
C ARG A 76 2.27 -3.12 -13.18
N GLN A 77 3.55 -2.76 -13.15
CA GLN A 77 4.44 -2.82 -14.31
C GLN A 77 4.93 -4.24 -14.62
N TYR A 78 5.45 -4.96 -13.63
CA TYR A 78 6.16 -6.23 -13.85
C TYR A 78 5.29 -7.46 -13.62
N PHE A 79 4.21 -7.33 -12.84
CA PHE A 79 3.33 -8.44 -12.46
C PHE A 79 1.90 -8.25 -12.97
N ASN A 80 1.70 -7.27 -13.86
CA ASN A 80 0.45 -7.01 -14.56
C ASN A 80 -0.75 -6.80 -13.63
N GLU A 81 -0.53 -6.19 -12.46
CA GLU A 81 -1.64 -5.80 -11.58
C GLU A 81 -2.44 -4.66 -12.20
N THR A 82 -3.74 -4.92 -12.37
CA THR A 82 -4.72 -3.96 -12.88
C THR A 82 -5.46 -3.30 -11.72
N ASN A 83 -6.15 -2.18 -12.00
CA ASN A 83 -7.02 -1.55 -11.02
C ASN A 83 -8.09 -2.52 -10.46
N GLU A 84 -8.61 -3.43 -11.30
CA GLU A 84 -9.57 -4.44 -10.89
C GLU A 84 -8.94 -5.45 -9.90
N THR A 85 -7.74 -5.95 -10.19
CA THR A 85 -7.06 -6.87 -9.27
C THR A 85 -6.66 -6.18 -7.96
N VAL A 86 -6.29 -4.90 -8.01
CA VAL A 86 -6.00 -4.10 -6.82
C VAL A 86 -7.26 -3.89 -5.98
N ASN A 87 -8.40 -3.58 -6.61
CA ASN A 87 -9.68 -3.47 -5.90
C ASN A 87 -10.06 -4.76 -5.16
N LYS A 88 -9.96 -5.91 -5.84
CA LYS A 88 -10.19 -7.22 -5.21
C LYS A 88 -9.30 -7.43 -3.98
N LYS A 89 -8.04 -7.02 -4.05
CA LYS A 89 -7.11 -7.12 -2.92
C LYS A 89 -7.44 -6.13 -1.80
N VAL A 90 -7.82 -4.90 -2.12
CA VAL A 90 -8.23 -3.88 -1.13
C VAL A 90 -9.44 -4.37 -0.35
N LEU A 91 -10.50 -4.81 -1.05
CA LEU A 91 -11.70 -5.36 -0.41
C LEU A 91 -11.35 -6.57 0.46
N LYS A 92 -10.47 -7.44 -0.04
CA LYS A 92 -10.05 -8.63 0.72
C LYS A 92 -9.25 -8.28 1.99
N ALA A 93 -8.34 -7.32 1.90
CA ALA A 93 -7.56 -6.86 3.04
C ALA A 93 -8.48 -6.29 4.12
N LEU A 94 -9.40 -5.40 3.74
CA LEU A 94 -10.39 -4.81 4.64
C LEU A 94 -11.31 -5.86 5.28
N GLU A 95 -11.81 -6.82 4.50
CA GLU A 95 -12.60 -7.97 5.00
C GLU A 95 -11.80 -8.78 6.04
N ALA A 96 -10.51 -8.98 5.79
CA ALA A 96 -9.61 -9.72 6.67
C ALA A 96 -9.13 -8.92 7.88
N GLY A 97 -9.45 -7.61 7.98
CA GLY A 97 -8.97 -6.72 9.04
C GLY A 97 -7.49 -6.33 8.90
N ILE A 98 -6.96 -6.36 7.68
CA ILE A 98 -5.61 -5.90 7.34
C ILE A 98 -5.74 -4.55 6.62
N ASP A 99 -5.07 -3.52 7.10
CA ASP A 99 -5.22 -2.17 6.58
C ASP A 99 -4.43 -2.00 5.27
N PRO A 100 -5.07 -1.63 4.15
CA PRO A 100 -4.38 -1.51 2.87
C PRO A 100 -3.63 -0.17 2.74
N ILE A 101 -2.39 -0.26 2.29
CA ILE A 101 -1.60 0.86 1.75
C ILE A 101 -1.74 0.82 0.23
N LEU A 102 -2.70 1.58 -0.30
CA LEU A 102 -3.00 1.67 -1.71
C LEU A 102 -2.03 2.62 -2.43
N CYS A 103 -1.21 2.08 -3.31
CA CYS A 103 -0.30 2.86 -4.13
C CYS A 103 -0.95 3.37 -5.43
N ILE A 104 -0.72 4.65 -5.71
CA ILE A 104 -1.14 5.34 -6.92
C ILE A 104 0.00 6.23 -7.44
N GLY A 105 0.01 6.52 -8.74
CA GLY A 105 1.03 7.33 -9.36
C GLY A 105 1.04 7.19 -10.88
N GLU A 106 1.64 8.19 -11.51
CA GLU A 106 1.78 8.34 -12.95
C GLU A 106 3.22 8.11 -13.42
N THR A 107 3.39 7.71 -14.68
CA THR A 107 4.71 7.65 -15.33
C THR A 107 5.22 9.03 -15.73
N LEU A 108 6.51 9.12 -16.12
CA LEU A 108 7.06 10.39 -16.60
C LEU A 108 6.30 10.89 -17.83
N GLU A 109 5.96 10.00 -18.75
CA GLU A 109 5.24 10.32 -19.98
C GLU A 109 3.82 10.80 -19.68
N GLU A 110 3.15 10.21 -18.68
CA GLU A 110 1.84 10.67 -18.22
C GLU A 110 1.93 12.04 -17.55
N ARG A 111 2.99 12.31 -16.78
CA ARG A 111 3.27 13.62 -16.17
C ARG A 111 3.52 14.69 -17.23
N GLU A 112 4.40 14.42 -18.19
CA GLU A 112 4.76 15.35 -19.28
C GLU A 112 3.58 15.60 -20.25
N ALA A 113 2.60 14.71 -20.28
CA ALA A 113 1.36 14.87 -21.03
C ALA A 113 0.20 15.48 -20.22
N ASP A 114 0.47 16.02 -19.02
CA ASP A 114 -0.53 16.61 -18.11
C ASP A 114 -1.65 15.64 -17.66
N LYS A 115 -1.35 14.33 -17.59
CA LYS A 115 -2.31 13.28 -17.22
C LYS A 115 -2.21 12.81 -15.77
N THR A 116 -1.38 13.43 -14.93
CA THR A 116 -1.19 13.00 -13.52
C THR A 116 -2.51 12.87 -12.77
N LYS A 117 -3.35 13.91 -12.82
CA LYS A 117 -4.61 13.95 -12.07
C LYS A 117 -5.61 12.91 -12.59
N ASP A 118 -5.76 12.78 -13.90
CA ASP A 118 -6.62 11.76 -14.50
C ASP A 118 -6.18 10.34 -14.17
N LYS A 119 -4.86 10.08 -14.22
CA LYS A 119 -4.28 8.79 -13.87
C LYS A 119 -4.54 8.43 -12.41
N CYS A 120 -4.23 9.34 -11.50
CA CYS A 120 -4.40 9.14 -10.06
C CYS A 120 -5.89 8.98 -9.71
N ARG A 121 -6.78 9.83 -10.24
CA ARG A 121 -8.23 9.70 -10.04
C ARG A 121 -8.72 8.32 -10.46
N LEU A 122 -8.36 7.87 -11.66
CA LEU A 122 -8.79 6.56 -12.16
C LEU A 122 -8.30 5.41 -11.28
N GLN A 123 -7.05 5.48 -10.79
CA GLN A 123 -6.51 4.46 -9.88
C GLN A 123 -7.25 4.45 -8.53
N VAL A 124 -7.53 5.63 -7.95
CA VAL A 124 -8.28 5.79 -6.69
C VAL A 124 -9.71 5.28 -6.85
N GLU A 125 -10.47 5.82 -7.80
CA GLU A 125 -11.88 5.45 -8.03
C GLU A 125 -12.04 3.95 -8.25
N LYS A 126 -11.15 3.34 -9.04
CA LYS A 126 -11.24 1.92 -9.37
C LYS A 126 -10.75 1.02 -8.25
N ALA A 127 -9.67 1.37 -7.56
CA ALA A 127 -9.17 0.56 -6.45
C ALA A 127 -10.11 0.59 -5.24
N LEU A 128 -10.86 1.67 -5.04
CA LEU A 128 -11.77 1.87 -3.91
C LEU A 128 -13.24 1.61 -4.24
N GLU A 129 -13.54 1.10 -5.44
CA GLU A 129 -14.89 0.73 -5.83
C GLU A 129 -15.49 -0.26 -4.81
N ASN A 130 -16.68 0.06 -4.30
CA ASN A 130 -17.38 -0.69 -3.25
C ASN A 130 -16.73 -0.68 -1.84
N VAL A 131 -15.70 0.13 -1.59
CA VAL A 131 -15.21 0.35 -0.23
C VAL A 131 -16.19 1.24 0.54
N SER A 132 -16.57 0.82 1.75
CA SER A 132 -17.52 1.58 2.57
C SER A 132 -16.87 2.84 3.15
N LYS A 133 -17.68 3.85 3.49
CA LYS A 133 -17.17 5.07 4.15
C LYS A 133 -16.48 4.80 5.48
N ASP A 134 -16.91 3.76 6.20
CA ASP A 134 -16.29 3.40 7.47
C ASP A 134 -14.97 2.67 7.27
N ASP A 135 -14.87 1.83 6.25
CA ASP A 135 -13.61 1.14 5.91
C ASP A 135 -12.57 2.09 5.31
N MET A 136 -12.99 3.18 4.66
CA MET A 136 -12.04 4.20 4.16
C MET A 136 -11.13 4.79 5.25
N LYS A 137 -11.53 4.76 6.52
CA LYS A 137 -10.70 5.21 7.65
C LYS A 137 -9.47 4.32 7.89
N LYS A 138 -9.48 3.10 7.34
CA LYS A 138 -8.41 2.09 7.43
C LYS A 138 -7.51 2.08 6.19
N VAL A 139 -7.85 2.85 5.16
CA VAL A 139 -7.10 2.87 3.90
C VAL A 139 -6.09 4.01 3.94
N VAL A 140 -4.82 3.67 3.70
CA VAL A 140 -3.76 4.66 3.45
C VAL A 140 -3.56 4.76 1.95
N ILE A 141 -3.65 5.96 1.37
CA ILE A 141 -3.31 6.19 -0.03
C ILE A 141 -1.88 6.72 -0.10
N ALA A 142 -1.00 5.96 -0.74
CA ALA A 142 0.38 6.33 -1.01
C ALA A 142 0.51 6.86 -2.44
N TYR A 143 0.65 8.19 -2.58
CA TYR A 143 1.01 8.80 -3.86
C TYR A 143 2.52 8.65 -4.09
N GLU A 144 2.87 7.87 -5.12
CA GLU A 144 4.24 7.58 -5.54
C GLU A 144 4.43 7.90 -7.04
N PRO A 145 4.85 9.12 -7.40
CA PRO A 145 5.14 9.43 -8.80
C PRO A 145 6.21 8.47 -9.32
N ILE A 146 5.87 7.64 -10.31
CA ILE A 146 6.70 6.50 -10.74
C ILE A 146 8.06 6.97 -11.22
N TRP A 147 8.10 8.14 -11.85
CA TRP A 147 9.31 8.78 -12.34
C TRP A 147 10.28 9.24 -11.24
N ALA A 148 9.85 9.29 -9.98
CA ALA A 148 10.69 9.62 -8.82
C ALA A 148 11.24 8.39 -8.08
N ILE A 149 10.82 7.17 -8.46
CA ILE A 149 11.21 5.93 -7.77
C ILE A 149 12.60 5.49 -8.26
N GLY A 150 13.61 5.57 -7.39
CA GLY A 150 14.96 5.07 -7.68
C GLY A 150 15.72 5.83 -8.77
N THR A 151 15.20 6.96 -9.26
CA THR A 151 15.79 7.74 -10.37
C THR A 151 16.73 8.86 -9.90
N GLY A 152 16.75 9.16 -8.60
CA GLY A 152 17.44 10.32 -8.03
C GLY A 152 16.73 11.67 -8.34
N LYS A 153 15.64 11.65 -9.10
CA LYS A 153 14.71 12.79 -9.22
C LYS A 153 13.64 12.64 -8.15
N THR A 154 13.36 13.70 -7.41
CA THR A 154 12.29 13.72 -6.40
C THR A 154 11.25 14.76 -6.78
N ALA A 155 9.98 14.46 -6.55
CA ALA A 155 8.95 15.48 -6.63
C ALA A 155 9.22 16.54 -5.56
N THR A 156 8.99 17.81 -5.90
CA THR A 156 9.02 18.86 -4.86
C THR A 156 7.84 18.68 -3.91
N ALA A 157 7.95 19.24 -2.70
CA ALA A 157 6.86 19.21 -1.72
C ALA A 157 5.57 19.83 -2.29
N GLU A 158 5.68 20.87 -3.10
CA GLU A 158 4.55 21.51 -3.77
C GLU A 158 3.90 20.59 -4.81
N GLN A 159 4.70 19.89 -5.63
CA GLN A 159 4.20 18.94 -6.62
C GLN A 159 3.48 17.76 -5.96
N ALA A 160 4.03 17.24 -4.85
CA ALA A 160 3.38 16.19 -4.07
C ALA A 160 2.06 16.68 -3.46
N ASN A 161 2.07 17.88 -2.86
CA ASN A 161 0.89 18.45 -2.22
C ASN A 161 -0.25 18.75 -3.22
N ASP A 162 0.05 19.22 -4.44
CA ASP A 162 -0.97 19.45 -5.48
C ASP A 162 -1.74 18.16 -5.81
N VAL A 163 -1.04 17.04 -5.98
CA VAL A 163 -1.67 15.76 -6.31
C VAL A 163 -2.39 15.17 -5.10
N ILE A 164 -1.80 15.22 -3.90
CA ILE A 164 -2.42 14.72 -2.67
C ILE A 164 -3.70 15.51 -2.32
N ALA A 165 -3.68 16.83 -2.49
CA ALA A 165 -4.85 17.68 -2.29
C ALA A 165 -5.98 17.29 -3.25
N TYR A 166 -5.64 17.12 -4.54
CA TYR A 166 -6.61 16.66 -5.53
C TYR A 166 -7.17 15.27 -5.23
N VAL A 167 -6.32 14.31 -4.84
CA VAL A 167 -6.75 12.94 -4.47
C VAL A 167 -7.72 12.95 -3.28
N ARG A 168 -7.64 13.93 -2.38
CA ARG A 168 -8.57 14.07 -1.26
C ARG A 168 -9.97 14.57 -1.68
N GLU A 169 -10.10 15.14 -2.87
CA GLU A 169 -11.37 15.62 -3.45
C GLU A 169 -12.11 14.55 -4.27
N VAL A 170 -11.39 13.47 -4.65
CA VAL A 170 -11.92 12.31 -5.39
C VAL A 170 -12.72 11.40 -4.45
#